data_AF-A0A1G3LK69-F1
#
_entry.id   AF-A0A1G3LK69-F1
#
_cell.length_a   1.000
_cell.length_b   1.000
_cell.length_c   1.000
_cell.angle_alpha   90.00
_cell.angle_beta   90.00
_cell.angle_gamma   90.00
#
_symmetry.space_group_name_H-M   'P 1'
#
loop_
_entity.id
_entity.type
_entity.pdbx_description
1 polymer ?
#
loop_
_entity_poly.entity_id
_entity_poly.type
_entity_poly.pdbx_seq_one_letter_code
_entity_poly.pdbx_strand_id
1 'polypeptide(L)'
;MKKILIFCLLIVCLISAFSKTKKSDEKRFQIGFGGMVSTSNLMGMIENTKLYQAIENGSQYDYPGLDTEQSKAINNLAKNMGRAILVANILGGLEYGFEARLLWNALMLESDLIFLPFDASYNGRMDFVVTTNIGIRAPFWIMPYITAGANFTFSWYPENVTKIDKWKSWGVFNNFVWRPGVNLRCGLDLKFRHFSIGAYYQYTIKDFDEFVGWWQTLSDNLYNKGLKNAAEQAAGLIFASQSRFGISMVFYFM
;
A
#
# COMPACT_ATOMS: atom_id res chain seq x y z
N MET A 1 17.18 -10.61 18.17
CA MET A 1 16.06 -9.83 17.59
C MET A 1 14.67 -10.31 18.07
N LYS A 2 14.27 -11.58 17.88
CA LYS A 2 12.93 -12.07 18.33
C LYS A 2 12.62 -11.82 19.82
N LYS A 3 13.60 -12.04 20.72
CA LYS A 3 13.44 -11.81 22.17
C LYS A 3 13.25 -10.33 22.54
N ILE A 4 13.89 -9.42 21.80
CA ILE A 4 13.76 -7.97 22.00
C ILE A 4 12.38 -7.52 21.53
N LEU A 5 11.91 -8.02 20.39
CA LEU A 5 10.57 -7.72 19.87
C LEU A 5 9.47 -8.18 20.83
N ILE A 6 9.58 -9.40 21.38
CA ILE A 6 8.64 -9.94 22.37
C ILE A 6 8.67 -9.13 23.67
N PHE A 7 9.86 -8.71 24.11
CA PHE A 7 10.03 -7.86 25.29
C PHE A 7 9.41 -6.47 25.10
N CYS A 8 9.61 -5.84 23.94
CA CYS A 8 8.94 -4.59 23.58
C CYS A 8 7.42 -4.75 23.51
N LEU A 9 6.93 -5.85 22.92
CA LEU A 9 5.49 -6.15 22.84
C LEU A 9 4.87 -6.32 24.24
N LEU A 10 5.56 -7.04 25.13
CA LEU A 10 5.15 -7.23 26.53
C LEU A 10 5.14 -5.90 27.30
N ILE A 11 6.14 -5.04 27.09
CA ILE A 11 6.19 -3.72 27.71
C ILE A 11 5.05 -2.83 27.20
N VAL A 12 4.76 -2.83 25.90
CA VAL A 12 3.63 -2.08 25.33
C VAL A 12 2.29 -2.57 25.89
N CYS A 13 2.10 -3.89 26.00
CA CYS A 13 0.92 -4.50 26.63
C CYS A 13 0.81 -4.19 28.13
N LEU A 14 1.94 -4.16 28.86
CA LEU A 14 1.94 -3.83 30.29
C LEU A 14 1.67 -2.34 30.53
N ILE A 15 2.25 -1.44 29.72
CA ILE A 15 2.01 0.01 29.82
C ILE A 15 0.56 0.36 29.46
N SER A 16 -0.04 -0.34 28.49
CA SER A 16 -1.46 -0.16 28.15
C SER A 16 -2.43 -0.65 29.24
N ALA A 17 -2.03 -1.62 30.07
CA ALA A 17 -2.84 -2.07 31.22
C ALA A 17 -2.88 -1.07 32.39
N PHE A 18 -1.89 -0.17 32.52
CA PHE A 18 -1.80 0.80 33.64
C PHE A 18 -2.23 2.23 33.30
N SER A 19 -2.66 2.50 32.07
CA SER A 19 -3.14 3.82 31.66
C SER A 19 -4.57 4.09 32.15
N LYS A 20 -4.78 4.31 33.45
CA LYS A 20 -5.98 4.98 33.96
C LYS A 20 -5.91 6.47 33.62
N THR A 21 -6.11 6.82 32.35
CA THR A 21 -6.26 8.20 31.93
C THR A 21 -7.74 8.61 32.04
N LYS A 22 -8.02 9.59 32.92
CA LYS A 22 -9.27 10.39 32.93
C LYS A 22 -9.44 11.26 31.66
N LYS A 23 -8.69 10.97 30.58
CA LYS A 23 -8.59 11.75 29.34
C LYS A 23 -9.18 10.89 28.23
N SER A 24 -10.31 11.34 27.67
CA SER A 24 -11.12 10.71 26.62
C SER A 24 -11.50 9.25 26.90
N ASP A 25 -12.78 9.01 27.09
CA ASP A 25 -13.33 7.66 27.11
C ASP A 25 -13.25 7.09 25.69
N GLU A 26 -12.11 6.44 25.39
CA GLU A 26 -11.82 5.86 24.08
C GLU A 26 -12.78 4.72 23.71
N LYS A 27 -13.71 4.34 24.59
CA LYS A 27 -14.76 3.38 24.28
C LYS A 27 -16.01 4.02 23.67
N ARG A 28 -16.13 5.36 23.71
CA ARG A 28 -17.28 6.07 23.14
C ARG A 28 -17.36 5.91 21.63
N PHE A 29 -18.58 6.14 21.14
CA PHE A 29 -18.81 6.32 19.72
C PHE A 29 -18.10 7.59 19.25
N GLN A 30 -17.33 7.50 18.18
CA GLN A 30 -16.61 8.62 17.57
C GLN A 30 -16.67 8.48 16.05
N ILE A 31 -16.89 9.59 15.35
CA ILE A 31 -16.78 9.66 13.89
C ILE A 31 -15.60 10.54 13.57
N GLY A 32 -14.72 10.11 12.69
CA GLY A 32 -13.54 10.86 12.30
C GLY A 32 -13.35 10.92 10.79
N PHE A 33 -12.70 11.99 10.37
CA PHE A 33 -12.31 12.24 8.99
C PHE A 33 -10.85 12.66 8.95
N GLY A 34 -10.14 12.18 7.94
CA GLY A 34 -8.70 12.24 7.90
C GLY A 34 -8.12 12.11 6.51
N GLY A 35 -6.81 12.03 6.49
CA GLY A 35 -6.04 11.72 5.31
C GLY A 35 -5.01 10.65 5.61
N MET A 36 -4.61 9.94 4.57
CA MET A 36 -3.53 8.97 4.65
C MET A 36 -2.57 9.13 3.48
N VAL A 37 -1.33 8.76 3.74
CA VAL A 37 -0.27 8.64 2.74
C VAL A 37 0.33 7.24 2.84
N SER A 38 0.26 6.47 1.77
CA SER A 38 0.95 5.19 1.64
C SER A 38 2.22 5.34 0.84
N THR A 39 3.22 4.54 1.16
CA THR A 39 4.38 4.31 0.31
C THR A 39 3.97 3.62 -0.98
N SER A 40 4.90 3.58 -1.94
CA SER A 40 4.88 2.56 -2.99
C SER A 40 4.76 1.16 -2.36
N ASN A 41 4.36 0.17 -3.15
CA ASN A 41 4.41 -1.21 -2.67
C ASN A 41 5.85 -1.62 -2.28
N LEU A 42 5.98 -2.71 -1.52
CA LEU A 42 7.27 -3.21 -1.04
C LEU A 42 8.24 -3.48 -2.21
N MET A 43 7.74 -3.88 -3.37
CA MET A 43 8.56 -4.00 -4.58
C MET A 43 9.17 -2.67 -5.02
N GLY A 44 8.36 -1.61 -5.11
CA GLY A 44 8.84 -0.26 -5.43
C GLY A 44 9.85 0.26 -4.40
N MET A 45 9.67 -0.07 -3.12
CA MET A 45 10.66 0.27 -2.09
C MET A 45 12.00 -0.45 -2.30
N ILE A 46 11.96 -1.73 -2.69
CA ILE A 46 13.16 -2.52 -3.01
C ILE A 46 13.86 -1.94 -4.24
N GLU A 47 13.12 -1.60 -5.30
CA GLU A 47 13.68 -1.00 -6.51
C GLU A 47 14.28 0.39 -6.26
N ASN A 48 13.60 1.24 -5.49
CA ASN A 48 14.15 2.53 -5.06
C ASN A 48 15.44 2.36 -4.24
N THR A 49 15.54 1.32 -3.42
CA THR A 49 16.76 1.01 -2.66
C THR A 49 17.90 0.57 -3.57
N LYS A 50 17.64 -0.29 -4.57
CA LYS A 50 18.64 -0.71 -5.56
C LYS A 50 19.13 0.48 -6.39
N LEU A 51 18.21 1.33 -6.83
CA LEU A 51 18.54 2.55 -7.56
C LEU A 51 19.42 3.48 -6.72
N TYR A 52 19.07 3.70 -5.45
CA TYR A 52 19.91 4.47 -4.52
C TYR A 52 21.31 3.89 -4.39
N GLN A 53 21.43 2.57 -4.18
CA GLN A 53 22.74 1.91 -4.10
C GLN A 53 23.55 2.06 -5.38
N ALA A 54 22.90 1.97 -6.54
CA ALA A 54 23.54 2.17 -7.83
C ALA A 54 24.09 3.59 -8.00
N ILE A 55 23.30 4.60 -7.64
CA ILE A 55 23.71 6.01 -7.67
C ILE A 55 24.87 6.29 -6.70
N GLU A 56 24.85 5.69 -5.51
CA GLU A 56 25.88 5.92 -4.50
C GLU A 56 27.19 5.23 -4.82
N ASN A 57 27.13 3.99 -5.31
CA ASN A 57 28.30 3.16 -5.61
C ASN A 57 28.82 3.32 -7.05
N GLY A 58 28.11 4.06 -7.91
CA GLY A 58 28.43 4.20 -9.33
C GLY A 58 28.27 2.90 -10.14
N SER A 59 27.44 1.96 -9.65
CA SER A 59 27.13 0.72 -10.37
C SER A 59 25.97 0.93 -11.34
N GLN A 60 25.87 0.08 -12.37
CA GLN A 60 24.78 0.13 -13.34
C GLN A 60 23.47 -0.37 -12.71
N TYR A 61 22.39 0.38 -12.87
CA TYR A 61 21.02 -0.05 -12.56
C TYR A 61 20.27 -0.38 -13.86
N ASP A 62 19.54 -1.49 -13.87
CA ASP A 62 18.71 -1.86 -15.01
C ASP A 62 17.32 -1.23 -14.86
N TYR A 63 17.04 -0.20 -15.65
CA TYR A 63 15.76 0.49 -15.65
C TYR A 63 14.72 -0.31 -16.44
N PRO A 64 13.68 -0.85 -15.79
CA PRO A 64 12.67 -1.64 -16.48
C PRO A 64 11.96 -0.83 -17.56
N GLY A 65 11.86 -1.38 -18.77
CA GLY A 65 11.15 -0.75 -19.89
C GLY A 65 11.96 0.25 -20.71
N LEU A 66 13.23 0.49 -20.37
CA LEU A 66 14.15 1.26 -21.20
C LEU A 66 15.01 0.35 -22.08
N ASP A 67 15.39 0.85 -23.25
CA ASP A 67 16.38 0.16 -24.07
C ASP A 67 17.79 0.26 -23.44
N THR A 68 18.73 -0.53 -23.96
CA THR A 68 20.09 -0.60 -23.42
C THR A 68 20.86 0.73 -23.56
N GLU A 69 20.55 1.54 -24.57
CA GLU A 69 21.23 2.83 -24.80
C GLU A 69 20.72 3.90 -23.85
N GLN A 70 19.40 3.97 -23.67
CA GLN A 70 18.71 4.82 -22.71
C GLN A 70 19.13 4.48 -21.27
N SER A 71 19.17 3.19 -20.92
CA SER A 71 19.63 2.74 -19.60
C SER A 71 21.08 3.17 -19.34
N LYS A 72 21.97 3.02 -20.32
CA LYS A 72 23.36 3.53 -20.21
C LYS A 72 23.42 5.04 -20.08
N ALA A 73 22.62 5.78 -20.84
CA ALA A 73 22.58 7.24 -20.77
C ALA A 73 22.17 7.72 -19.36
N ILE A 74 21.16 7.08 -18.76
CA ILE A 74 20.69 7.40 -17.41
C ILE A 74 21.73 7.01 -16.34
N ASN A 75 22.37 5.84 -16.47
CA ASN A 75 23.42 5.42 -15.54
C ASN A 75 24.67 6.33 -15.60
N ASN A 76 24.91 7.01 -16.73
CA ASN A 76 26.01 7.95 -16.90
C ASN A 76 25.69 9.38 -16.44
N LEU A 77 24.47 9.63 -15.94
CA LEU A 77 24.10 10.95 -15.41
C LEU A 77 24.91 11.32 -14.17
N ALA A 78 25.07 12.63 -13.94
CA ALA A 78 25.65 13.13 -12.70
C ALA A 78 24.85 12.64 -11.49
N LYS A 79 25.54 12.34 -10.38
CA LYS A 79 24.94 11.80 -9.14
C LYS A 79 23.74 12.61 -8.64
N ASN A 80 23.80 13.93 -8.75
CA ASN A 80 22.69 14.82 -8.36
C ASN A 80 21.43 14.61 -9.22
N MET A 81 21.60 14.35 -10.51
CA MET A 81 20.48 14.04 -11.42
C MET A 81 19.90 12.66 -11.13
N GLY A 82 20.75 11.65 -10.86
CA GLY A 82 20.31 10.33 -10.41
C GLY A 82 19.49 10.41 -9.11
N ARG A 83 19.91 11.23 -8.14
CA ARG A 83 19.14 11.48 -6.91
C ARG A 83 17.80 12.17 -7.19
N ALA A 84 17.74 13.10 -8.15
CA ALA A 84 16.47 13.72 -8.55
C ALA A 84 15.50 12.70 -9.15
N ILE A 85 15.98 11.77 -9.98
CA ILE A 85 15.19 10.66 -10.52
C ILE A 85 14.68 9.75 -9.39
N LEU A 86 15.53 9.40 -8.42
CA LEU A 86 15.13 8.60 -7.27
C LEU A 86 14.01 9.29 -6.47
N VAL A 87 14.14 10.59 -6.18
CA VAL A 87 13.10 11.35 -5.46
C VAL A 87 11.81 11.41 -6.27
N ALA A 88 11.90 11.60 -7.58
CA ALA A 88 10.72 11.58 -8.45
C ALA A 88 10.02 10.22 -8.45
N ASN A 89 10.75 9.11 -8.46
CA ASN A 89 10.18 7.76 -8.35
C ASN A 89 9.52 7.52 -6.99
N ILE A 90 10.14 7.98 -5.90
CA ILE A 90 9.55 7.87 -4.55
C ILE A 90 8.25 8.66 -4.49
N LEU A 91 8.26 9.93 -4.90
CA LEU A 91 7.08 10.79 -4.85
C LEU A 91 5.97 10.31 -5.81
N GLY A 92 6.35 9.80 -6.98
CA GLY A 92 5.41 9.21 -7.94
C GLY A 92 4.69 7.99 -7.38
N GLY A 93 5.41 7.13 -6.64
CA GLY A 93 4.84 5.93 -6.06
C GLY A 93 4.03 6.12 -4.76
N LEU A 94 3.89 7.34 -4.23
CA LEU A 94 3.09 7.58 -3.02
C LEU A 94 1.59 7.59 -3.34
N GLU A 95 0.79 6.96 -2.48
CA GLU A 95 -0.68 7.01 -2.59
C GLU A 95 -1.25 7.95 -1.56
N TYR A 96 -2.23 8.75 -1.96
CA TYR A 96 -2.92 9.70 -1.11
C TYR A 96 -4.40 9.36 -1.05
N GLY A 97 -4.98 9.42 0.14
CA GLY A 97 -6.40 9.14 0.31
C GLY A 97 -7.04 9.96 1.41
N PHE A 98 -8.34 10.12 1.30
CA PHE A 98 -9.18 10.57 2.40
C PHE A 98 -9.67 9.36 3.18
N GLU A 99 -9.75 9.48 4.49
CA GLU A 99 -10.16 8.40 5.37
C GLU A 99 -11.36 8.86 6.21
N ALA A 100 -12.41 8.05 6.24
CA ALA A 100 -13.52 8.17 7.17
C ALA A 100 -13.46 7.00 8.15
N ARG A 101 -13.56 7.28 9.45
CA ARG A 101 -13.39 6.26 10.49
C ARG A 101 -14.46 6.39 11.55
N LEU A 102 -15.03 5.26 11.95
CA LEU A 102 -16.00 5.15 13.03
C LEU A 102 -15.43 4.23 14.10
N LEU A 103 -15.35 4.72 15.33
CA LEU A 103 -14.87 3.98 16.48
C LEU A 103 -16.00 3.76 17.48
N TRP A 104 -16.13 2.54 18.00
CA TRP A 104 -17.06 2.26 19.09
C TRP A 104 -16.60 1.06 19.92
N ASN A 105 -16.34 1.26 21.21
CA ASN A 105 -15.72 0.24 22.07
C ASN A 105 -14.42 -0.32 21.45
N ALA A 106 -14.37 -1.62 21.17
CA ALA A 106 -13.26 -2.25 20.46
C ALA A 106 -13.45 -2.26 18.93
N LEU A 107 -14.60 -1.85 18.42
CA LEU A 107 -14.91 -1.86 17.00
C LEU A 107 -14.30 -0.64 16.30
N MET A 108 -13.92 -0.91 15.06
CA MET A 108 -13.37 0.07 14.14
C MET A 108 -13.92 -0.22 12.75
N LEU A 109 -14.52 0.79 12.15
CA LEU A 109 -14.95 0.78 10.76
C LEU A 109 -14.22 1.91 10.04
N GLU A 110 -13.58 1.60 8.92
CA GLU A 110 -12.88 2.59 8.10
C GLU A 110 -13.44 2.55 6.68
N SER A 111 -13.52 3.70 6.04
CA SER A 111 -13.71 3.79 4.60
C SER A 111 -12.70 4.76 4.02
N ASP A 112 -11.93 4.29 3.05
CA ASP A 112 -10.92 5.10 2.40
C ASP A 112 -11.35 5.44 0.98
N LEU A 113 -11.10 6.68 0.61
CA LEU A 113 -11.23 7.21 -0.72
C LEU A 113 -9.83 7.50 -1.26
N ILE A 114 -9.29 6.59 -2.07
CA ILE A 114 -7.95 6.72 -2.61
C ILE A 114 -8.05 7.25 -4.02
N PHE A 115 -7.50 8.44 -4.23
CA PHE A 115 -7.22 8.95 -5.55
C PHE A 115 -5.84 8.47 -5.93
N LEU A 116 -5.77 7.56 -6.88
CA LEU A 116 -4.49 7.10 -7.40
C LEU A 116 -3.99 8.12 -8.43
N PRO A 117 -2.77 8.63 -8.24
CA PRO A 117 -1.86 8.72 -9.37
C PRO A 117 -0.55 7.97 -9.11
N PHE A 118 -0.23 7.03 -10.03
CA PHE A 118 1.11 6.70 -10.57
C PHE A 118 2.14 5.85 -9.80
N ASP A 119 1.82 4.57 -9.59
CA ASP A 119 2.77 3.50 -9.92
C ASP A 119 2.15 2.70 -11.07
N ALA A 120 2.50 3.08 -12.30
CA ALA A 120 1.85 2.68 -13.54
C ALA A 120 0.35 3.02 -13.64
N SER A 121 0.02 4.12 -14.33
CA SER A 121 -1.06 3.98 -15.30
C SER A 121 -0.61 2.88 -16.26
N TYR A 122 -0.91 1.62 -15.96
CA TYR A 122 -0.89 0.60 -16.99
C TYR A 122 -1.83 1.14 -18.06
N ASN A 123 -1.24 1.59 -19.17
CA ASN A 123 -1.99 2.10 -20.29
C ASN A 123 -2.84 3.37 -19.96
N GLY A 124 -2.27 4.44 -19.40
CA GLY A 124 -2.93 5.77 -19.35
C GLY A 124 -4.27 5.85 -18.59
N ARG A 125 -4.56 4.85 -17.76
CA ARG A 125 -5.80 4.68 -17.00
C ARG A 125 -5.83 5.55 -15.75
N MET A 126 -6.99 6.11 -15.44
CA MET A 126 -7.28 6.75 -14.15
C MET A 126 -7.95 5.75 -13.24
N ASP A 127 -7.40 5.53 -12.04
CA ASP A 127 -7.98 4.64 -11.04
C ASP A 127 -8.46 5.40 -9.82
N PHE A 128 -9.62 5.00 -9.33
CA PHE A 128 -10.23 5.48 -8.11
C PHE A 128 -10.58 4.26 -7.26
N VAL A 129 -10.19 4.26 -5.99
CA VAL A 129 -10.43 3.10 -5.12
C VAL A 129 -11.22 3.53 -3.90
N VAL A 130 -12.35 2.85 -3.69
CA VAL A 130 -13.11 2.93 -2.44
C VAL A 130 -12.81 1.67 -1.64
N THR A 131 -12.27 1.85 -0.45
CA THR A 131 -12.03 0.75 0.48
C THR A 131 -13.01 0.85 1.64
N THR A 132 -13.56 -0.27 2.07
CA THR A 132 -14.40 -0.35 3.28
C THR A 132 -13.92 -1.49 4.16
N ASN A 133 -13.52 -1.16 5.37
CA ASN A 133 -12.86 -2.04 6.32
C ASN A 133 -13.64 -2.11 7.63
N ILE A 134 -13.66 -3.30 8.21
CA ILE A 134 -14.18 -3.54 9.56
C ILE A 134 -13.16 -4.33 10.35
N GLY A 135 -13.08 -4.06 11.65
CA GLY A 135 -12.21 -4.83 12.51
C GLY A 135 -12.23 -4.37 13.95
N ILE A 136 -11.12 -4.67 14.62
CA ILE A 136 -10.97 -4.47 16.05
C ILE A 136 -9.75 -3.60 16.35
N ARG A 137 -9.86 -2.83 17.42
CA ARG A 137 -8.80 -2.01 17.98
C ARG A 137 -8.74 -2.17 19.49
N ALA A 138 -7.60 -1.83 20.07
CA ALA A 138 -7.51 -1.65 21.52
C ALA A 138 -7.94 -0.22 21.90
N PRO A 139 -8.90 -0.03 22.82
CA PRO A 139 -9.42 1.29 23.18
C PRO A 139 -8.52 2.02 24.19
N PHE A 140 -7.27 2.27 23.80
CA PHE A 140 -6.27 3.00 24.58
C PHE A 140 -5.66 4.13 23.74
N TRP A 141 -4.87 5.00 24.38
CA TRP A 141 -4.15 6.08 23.71
C TRP A 141 -3.06 5.55 22.74
N ILE A 142 -2.52 4.36 23.01
CA ILE A 142 -1.83 3.54 22.00
C ILE A 142 -2.88 2.56 21.48
N MET A 143 -3.29 2.74 20.23
CA MET A 143 -4.41 2.05 19.60
C MET A 143 -3.90 1.12 18.50
N PRO A 144 -3.37 -0.07 18.84
CA PRO A 144 -3.15 -1.11 17.83
C PRO A 144 -4.50 -1.55 17.27
N TYR A 145 -4.54 -1.83 15.97
CA TYR A 145 -5.74 -2.29 15.30
C TYR A 145 -5.43 -3.27 14.18
N ILE A 146 -6.44 -4.07 13.85
CA ILE A 146 -6.47 -4.93 12.67
C ILE A 146 -7.85 -4.84 12.05
N THR A 147 -7.90 -4.56 10.75
CA THR A 147 -9.10 -4.42 9.97
C THR A 147 -8.96 -5.21 8.67
N ALA A 148 -10.08 -5.73 8.17
CA ALA A 148 -10.14 -6.39 6.88
C ALA A 148 -11.38 -5.90 6.14
N GLY A 149 -11.34 -5.95 4.82
CA GLY A 149 -12.43 -5.39 4.05
C GLY A 149 -12.34 -5.58 2.57
N ALA A 150 -13.29 -4.97 1.89
CA ALA A 150 -13.40 -4.99 0.45
C ALA A 150 -12.81 -3.72 -0.15
N ASN A 151 -12.18 -3.85 -1.32
CA ASN A 151 -11.80 -2.73 -2.17
C ASN A 151 -12.69 -2.75 -3.41
N PHE A 152 -13.10 -1.58 -3.84
CA PHE A 152 -13.81 -1.36 -5.08
C PHE A 152 -12.95 -0.43 -5.94
N THR A 153 -12.31 -0.99 -6.94
CA THR A 153 -11.51 -0.23 -7.90
C THR A 153 -12.40 0.15 -9.08
N PHE A 154 -12.42 1.43 -9.37
CA PHE A 154 -13.06 2.02 -10.52
C PHE A 154 -11.98 2.56 -11.45
N SER A 155 -11.97 2.08 -12.68
CA SER A 155 -10.91 2.32 -13.65
C SER A 155 -11.50 2.96 -14.90
N TRP A 156 -10.98 4.12 -15.31
CA TRP A 156 -11.41 4.84 -16.51
C TRP A 156 -10.31 4.83 -17.58
N TYR A 157 -10.67 4.40 -18.79
CA TYR A 157 -9.79 4.36 -19.96
C TYR A 157 -10.20 5.48 -20.93
N PRO A 158 -9.40 6.53 -21.14
CA PRO A 158 -9.71 7.52 -22.16
C PRO A 158 -9.65 6.87 -23.56
N GLU A 159 -10.79 6.79 -24.26
CA GLU A 159 -10.98 6.01 -25.50
C GLU A 159 -10.01 6.38 -26.64
N ASN A 160 -9.43 7.58 -26.59
CA ASN A 160 -8.49 8.09 -27.59
C ASN A 160 -7.03 7.70 -27.33
N VAL A 161 -6.72 7.09 -26.18
CA VAL A 161 -5.33 6.83 -25.76
C VAL A 161 -5.09 5.34 -25.51
N THR A 162 -6.03 4.61 -24.88
CA THR A 162 -5.77 3.23 -24.47
C THR A 162 -6.94 2.25 -24.66
N LYS A 163 -6.60 1.04 -25.09
CA LYS A 163 -7.53 -0.09 -25.21
C LYS A 163 -7.62 -0.82 -23.87
N ILE A 164 -8.81 -1.27 -23.51
CA ILE A 164 -9.01 -2.16 -22.35
C ILE A 164 -8.16 -3.41 -22.56
N ASP A 165 -7.50 -3.85 -21.49
CA ASP A 165 -6.63 -5.02 -21.52
C ASP A 165 -7.41 -6.27 -21.91
N LYS A 166 -6.90 -7.03 -22.90
CA LYS A 166 -7.61 -8.17 -23.53
C LYS A 166 -8.04 -9.29 -22.58
N TRP A 167 -7.44 -9.38 -21.40
CA TRP A 167 -7.74 -10.39 -20.39
C TRP A 167 -8.91 -10.01 -19.47
N LYS A 168 -9.53 -8.84 -19.67
CA LYS A 168 -10.64 -8.34 -18.85
C LYS A 168 -11.98 -8.74 -19.44
N SER A 169 -12.68 -9.65 -18.76
CA SER A 169 -13.95 -10.23 -19.23
C SER A 169 -15.17 -9.82 -18.41
N TRP A 170 -15.00 -9.32 -17.18
CA TRP A 170 -16.09 -8.99 -16.25
C TRP A 170 -15.94 -7.57 -15.67
N GLY A 171 -17.07 -6.95 -15.31
CA GLY A 171 -17.10 -5.58 -14.76
C GLY A 171 -16.76 -4.46 -15.76
N VAL A 172 -16.72 -4.77 -17.06
CA VAL A 172 -16.39 -3.84 -18.13
C VAL A 172 -17.66 -3.26 -18.74
N PHE A 173 -17.75 -1.93 -18.85
CA PHE A 173 -18.78 -1.23 -19.60
C PHE A 173 -18.15 -0.08 -20.40
N ASN A 174 -18.18 -0.18 -21.73
CA ASN A 174 -17.48 0.73 -22.65
C ASN A 174 -16.01 0.90 -22.26
N ASN A 175 -15.64 2.05 -21.70
CA ASN A 175 -14.30 2.43 -21.30
C ASN A 175 -14.10 2.48 -19.78
N PHE A 176 -15.05 1.96 -19.03
CA PHE A 176 -15.05 1.87 -17.58
C PHE A 176 -14.92 0.42 -17.14
N VAL A 177 -14.14 0.18 -16.08
CA VAL A 177 -13.99 -1.14 -15.46
C VAL A 177 -14.15 -1.00 -13.96
N TRP A 178 -15.04 -1.81 -13.39
CA TRP A 178 -15.22 -1.95 -11.95
C TRP A 178 -14.69 -3.30 -11.48
N ARG A 179 -13.94 -3.31 -10.38
CA ARG A 179 -13.25 -4.51 -9.88
C ARG A 179 -13.31 -4.63 -8.36
N PRO A 180 -13.84 -5.74 -7.83
CA PRO A 180 -13.77 -6.03 -6.42
C PRO A 180 -12.42 -6.63 -6.05
N GLY A 181 -11.98 -6.31 -4.85
CA GLY A 181 -10.80 -6.85 -4.23
C GLY A 181 -10.98 -6.92 -2.72
N VAL A 182 -9.94 -7.35 -2.02
CA VAL A 182 -9.91 -7.42 -0.56
C VAL A 182 -8.62 -6.85 -0.02
N ASN A 183 -8.67 -6.30 1.19
CA ASN A 183 -7.47 -5.90 1.90
C ASN A 183 -7.50 -6.40 3.35
N LEU A 184 -6.30 -6.47 3.90
CA LEU A 184 -6.04 -6.64 5.31
C LEU A 184 -5.11 -5.50 5.73
N ARG A 185 -5.51 -4.74 6.76
CA ARG A 185 -4.73 -3.65 7.32
C ARG A 185 -4.48 -3.92 8.80
N CYS A 186 -3.26 -3.70 9.25
CA CYS A 186 -2.94 -3.63 10.66
C CYS A 186 -2.08 -2.41 10.94
N GLY A 187 -2.27 -1.79 12.10
CA GLY A 187 -1.59 -0.53 12.39
C GLY A 187 -1.51 -0.23 13.88
N LEU A 188 -0.84 0.88 14.16
CA LEU A 188 -0.63 1.40 15.50
C LEU A 188 -0.84 2.91 15.47
N ASP A 189 -1.93 3.34 16.11
CA ASP A 189 -2.30 4.74 16.23
C ASP A 189 -1.93 5.30 17.59
N LEU A 190 -1.43 6.53 17.60
CA LEU A 190 -1.40 7.37 18.79
C LEU A 190 -2.65 8.24 18.80
N LYS A 191 -3.54 7.93 19.73
CA LYS A 191 -4.85 8.55 19.88
C LYS A 191 -4.80 9.69 20.90
N PHE A 192 -5.16 10.87 20.42
CA PHE A 192 -5.39 12.07 21.21
C PHE A 192 -6.90 12.39 21.24
N ARG A 193 -7.26 13.35 22.10
CA ARG A 193 -8.66 13.73 22.33
C ARG A 193 -9.44 14.04 21.03
N HIS A 194 -8.84 14.77 20.09
CA HIS A 194 -9.52 15.23 18.87
C HIS A 194 -8.93 14.64 17.58
N PHE A 195 -7.83 13.90 17.65
CA PHE A 195 -7.23 13.31 16.47
C PHE A 195 -6.42 12.04 16.82
N SER A 196 -6.13 11.20 15.84
CA SER A 196 -5.12 10.15 15.93
C SER A 196 -4.15 10.28 14.77
N ILE A 197 -2.93 9.84 14.99
CA ILE A 197 -1.92 9.66 13.94
C ILE A 197 -1.24 8.33 14.17
N GLY A 198 -1.05 7.55 13.11
CA GLY A 198 -0.47 6.23 13.23
C GLY A 198 0.18 5.75 11.96
N ALA A 199 0.95 4.67 12.10
CA ALA A 199 1.51 3.95 10.98
C ALA A 199 0.77 2.63 10.80
N TYR A 200 0.63 2.22 9.54
CA TYR A 200 -0.03 0.97 9.19
C TYR A 200 0.74 0.20 8.14
N TYR A 201 0.46 -1.10 8.10
CA TYR A 201 0.78 -2.02 7.04
C TYR A 201 -0.53 -2.49 6.41
N GLN A 202 -0.56 -2.56 5.09
CA GLN A 202 -1.72 -3.02 4.34
C GLN A 202 -1.29 -4.01 3.26
N TYR A 203 -1.96 -5.15 3.23
CA TYR A 203 -1.90 -6.11 2.15
C TYR A 203 -3.16 -6.00 1.29
N THR A 204 -3.00 -5.69 0.01
CA THR A 204 -4.13 -5.37 -0.88
C THR A 204 -4.15 -6.27 -2.11
N ILE A 205 -5.19 -7.08 -2.21
CA ILE A 205 -5.59 -7.69 -3.48
C ILE A 205 -6.57 -6.73 -4.14
N LYS A 206 -6.10 -5.94 -5.10
CA LYS A 206 -6.89 -4.91 -5.79
C LYS A 206 -7.96 -5.51 -6.71
N ASP A 207 -7.63 -6.64 -7.32
CA ASP A 207 -8.41 -7.32 -8.34
C ASP A 207 -8.05 -8.81 -8.27
N PHE A 208 -9.05 -9.67 -8.06
CA PHE A 208 -8.85 -11.12 -7.97
C PHE A 208 -8.42 -11.73 -9.31
N ASP A 209 -8.93 -11.22 -10.43
CA ASP A 209 -8.61 -11.75 -11.75
C ASP A 209 -7.17 -11.39 -12.13
N GLU A 210 -6.77 -10.15 -11.87
CA GLU A 210 -5.38 -9.69 -12.02
C GLU A 210 -4.43 -10.50 -11.14
N PHE A 211 -4.82 -10.79 -9.90
CA PHE A 211 -4.02 -11.60 -8.98
C PHE A 211 -3.79 -13.02 -9.49
N VAL A 212 -4.85 -13.71 -9.94
CA VAL A 212 -4.74 -15.08 -10.47
C VAL A 212 -3.92 -15.10 -11.76
N GLY A 213 -4.17 -14.14 -12.66
CA GLY A 213 -3.42 -14.03 -13.92
C GLY A 213 -1.93 -13.75 -13.70
N TRP A 214 -1.59 -12.86 -12.77
CA TRP A 214 -0.20 -12.59 -12.38
C TRP A 214 0.47 -13.79 -11.74
N TRP A 215 -0.23 -14.49 -10.84
CA TRP A 215 0.28 -15.72 -10.23
C TRP A 215 0.67 -16.76 -11.28
N GLN A 216 -0.24 -17.05 -12.21
CA GLN A 216 0.01 -18.02 -13.29
C GLN A 216 1.19 -17.58 -14.16
N THR A 217 1.16 -16.33 -14.64
CA THR A 217 2.21 -15.78 -15.52
C THR A 217 3.59 -15.79 -14.85
N LEU A 218 3.68 -15.39 -13.59
CA LEU A 218 4.95 -15.36 -12.86
C LEU A 218 5.46 -16.78 -12.58
N SER A 219 4.59 -17.68 -12.14
CA SER A 219 4.94 -19.07 -11.88
C SER A 219 5.46 -19.76 -13.15
N ASP A 220 4.76 -19.61 -14.28
CA ASP A 220 5.13 -20.23 -15.56
C ASP A 220 6.45 -19.66 -16.09
N ASN A 221 6.64 -18.34 -16.03
CA ASN A 221 7.89 -17.70 -16.46
C ASN A 221 9.09 -18.13 -15.61
N LEU A 222 8.93 -18.25 -14.28
CA LEU A 222 10.01 -18.69 -13.39
C LEU A 222 10.31 -20.19 -13.56
N TYR A 223 9.28 -21.00 -13.79
CA TYR A 223 9.43 -22.42 -14.11
C TYR A 223 10.19 -22.61 -15.44
N ASN A 224 9.82 -21.88 -16.48
CA ASN A 224 10.49 -21.90 -17.79
C ASN A 224 11.95 -21.42 -17.73
N LYS A 225 12.31 -20.61 -16.72
CA LYS A 225 13.70 -20.22 -16.42
C LYS A 225 14.49 -21.27 -15.61
N GLY A 226 13.90 -22.43 -15.33
CA GLY A 226 14.55 -23.56 -14.65
C GLY A 226 14.63 -23.43 -13.13
N LEU A 227 13.86 -22.53 -12.52
CA LEU A 227 13.88 -22.32 -11.07
C LEU A 227 12.98 -23.34 -10.36
N LYS A 228 13.58 -24.20 -9.54
CA LYS A 228 12.87 -25.27 -8.80
C LYS A 228 11.85 -24.75 -7.76
N ASN A 229 11.98 -23.50 -7.31
CA ASN A 229 11.09 -22.86 -6.34
C ASN A 229 10.25 -21.74 -6.98
N ALA A 230 9.88 -21.89 -8.25
CA ALA A 230 9.15 -20.89 -9.02
C ALA A 230 7.88 -20.36 -8.32
N ALA A 231 7.07 -21.26 -7.74
CA ALA A 231 5.83 -20.88 -7.05
C ALA A 231 6.09 -20.05 -5.77
N GLU A 232 7.08 -20.40 -4.96
CA GLU A 232 7.44 -19.65 -3.74
C GLU A 232 7.97 -18.26 -4.08
N GLN A 233 8.79 -18.16 -5.14
CA GLN A 233 9.29 -16.88 -5.61
C GLN A 233 8.19 -16.02 -6.20
N ALA A 234 7.28 -16.60 -7.00
CA ALA A 234 6.09 -15.89 -7.49
C ALA A 234 5.24 -15.37 -6.32
N ALA A 235 5.05 -16.16 -5.27
CA ALA A 235 4.35 -15.74 -4.06
C ALA A 235 5.03 -14.55 -3.38
N GLY A 236 6.35 -14.60 -3.23
CA GLY A 236 7.12 -13.50 -2.64
C GLY A 236 7.03 -12.21 -3.46
N LEU A 237 7.12 -12.30 -4.80
CA LEU A 237 6.99 -11.17 -5.70
C LEU A 237 5.58 -10.55 -5.64
N ILE A 238 4.55 -11.39 -5.64
CA ILE A 238 3.16 -10.94 -5.54
C ILE A 238 2.91 -10.31 -4.18
N PHE A 239 3.38 -10.96 -3.11
CA PHE A 239 3.28 -10.43 -1.77
C PHE A 239 3.93 -9.04 -1.68
N ALA A 240 5.13 -8.88 -2.20
CA ALA A 240 5.82 -7.59 -2.24
C ALA A 240 5.09 -6.54 -3.09
N SER A 241 4.48 -6.93 -4.21
CA SER A 241 3.72 -6.01 -5.06
C SER A 241 2.41 -5.51 -4.42
N GLN A 242 1.84 -6.28 -3.48
CA GLN A 242 0.56 -6.00 -2.82
C GLN A 242 0.69 -5.44 -1.41
N SER A 243 1.90 -5.50 -0.84
CA SER A 243 2.23 -5.02 0.49
C SER A 243 2.59 -3.54 0.46
N ARG A 244 1.99 -2.75 1.36
CA ARG A 244 2.19 -1.30 1.47
C ARG A 244 2.32 -0.88 2.91
N PHE A 245 3.04 0.20 3.15
CA PHE A 245 3.12 0.85 4.45
C PHE A 245 2.56 2.26 4.31
N GLY A 246 2.00 2.80 5.38
CA GLY A 246 1.47 4.16 5.32
C GLY A 246 1.36 4.81 6.67
N ILE A 247 1.01 6.09 6.64
CA ILE A 247 0.69 6.90 7.80
C ILE A 247 -0.73 7.43 7.59
N SER A 248 -1.57 7.31 8.61
CA SER A 248 -2.91 7.90 8.64
C SER A 248 -2.99 8.96 9.73
N MET A 249 -3.76 10.02 9.48
CA MET A 249 -4.14 11.01 10.48
C MET A 249 -5.64 11.26 10.38
N VAL A 250 -6.36 11.10 11.50
CA VAL A 250 -7.83 11.20 11.56
C VAL A 250 -8.24 12.16 12.65
N PHE A 251 -9.06 13.16 12.33
CA PHE A 251 -9.68 14.07 13.29
C PHE A 251 -11.06 13.57 13.68
N TYR A 252 -11.38 13.53 14.97
CA TYR A 252 -12.62 12.97 15.51
C TYR A 252 -13.58 14.05 16.00
N PHE A 253 -14.82 13.90 15.59
CA PHE A 253 -16.00 14.60 16.08
C PHE A 253 -16.66 13.68 17.12
N MET A 254 -16.76 14.18 18.36
CA MET A 254 -17.40 13.52 19.50
C MET A 254 -18.78 14.08 19.75
#